data_AF-A0A8T3SZL1-F1
#
_entry.id   AF-A0A8T3SZL1-F1
#
_cell.length_a   1.000
_cell.length_b   1.000
_cell.length_c   1.000
_cell.angle_alpha   90.00
_cell.angle_beta   90.00
_cell.angle_gamma   90.00
#
_symmetry.space_group_name_H-M   'P 1'
#
loop_
_entity.id
_entity.type
_entity.pdbx_description
1 polymer ?
#
loop_
_entity_poly.entity_id
_entity_poly.type
_entity_poly.pdbx_seq_one_letter_code
_entity_poly.pdbx_strand_id
1 'polypeptide(L)' 'YADIRRGRRPGFTHAAEPEIAIPLIDRFIERLRATGTAVETGRFGADMAVELVNDGPFTMVIDSERDLA' A
#
# COMPACT_ATOMS: atom_id res chain seq x y z
N TYR A 1 -7.85 -0.20 3.59
CA TYR A 1 -8.24 0.58 4.79
C TYR A 1 -9.36 1.58 4.59
N ALA A 2 -9.71 2.00 3.36
CA ALA A 2 -10.91 2.81 3.14
C ALA A 2 -12.17 2.02 3.55
N ASP A 3 -12.98 2.56 4.46
CA ASP A 3 -14.30 2.03 4.82
C ASP A 3 -15.39 2.79 4.06
N ILE A 4 -16.10 2.08 3.20
CA ILE A 4 -17.16 2.61 2.34
C ILE A 4 -18.57 2.14 2.77
N ARG A 5 -18.69 1.49 3.93
CA ARG A 5 -19.98 0.93 4.40
C ARG A 5 -20.98 2.00 4.82
N ARG A 6 -20.54 3.23 5.09
CA ARG A 6 -21.37 4.34 5.59
C ARG A 6 -21.41 5.51 4.60
N GLY A 7 -22.26 5.39 3.58
CA GLY A 7 -22.52 6.46 2.62
C GLY A 7 -21.48 6.57 1.50
N ARG A 8 -21.44 7.72 0.83
CA ARG A 8 -20.61 7.94 -0.39
C ARG A 8 -19.19 8.45 -0.12
N ARG A 9 -18.89 8.89 1.10
CA ARG A 9 -17.56 9.39 1.49
C ARG A 9 -16.80 8.27 2.21
N PRO A 10 -15.71 7.74 1.65
CA PRO A 10 -14.88 6.77 2.34
C PRO A 10 -14.30 7.36 3.63
N GLY A 11 -14.32 6.57 4.71
CA GLY A 11 -13.60 6.84 5.94
C GLY A 11 -12.26 6.11 5.98
N PHE A 12 -11.29 6.64 6.72
CA PHE A 12 -9.94 6.06 6.82
C PHE A 12 -9.50 5.85 8.27
N THR A 13 -10.45 5.71 9.20
CA THR A 13 -10.19 5.58 10.65
C THR A 13 -9.26 4.43 11.02
N HIS A 14 -9.12 3.42 10.15
CA HIS A 14 -8.22 2.27 10.36
C HIS A 14 -6.83 2.44 9.73
N ALA A 15 -6.59 3.51 8.95
CA ALA A 15 -5.27 3.80 8.43
C ALA A 15 -4.40 4.39 9.55
N ALA A 16 -3.12 4.04 9.56
CA ALA A 16 -2.15 4.65 10.48
C ALA A 16 -1.92 6.12 10.11
N GLU A 17 -1.68 6.94 11.13
CA GLU A 17 -1.26 8.35 10.95
C GLU A 17 0.10 8.43 10.23
N PRO A 18 0.38 9.51 9.48
CA PRO A 18 1.61 9.65 8.69
C PRO A 18 2.90 9.41 9.48
N GLU A 19 2.97 9.88 10.73
CA GLU A 19 4.14 9.76 11.61
C GLU A 19 4.45 8.29 11.96
N ILE A 20 3.43 7.43 11.94
CA ILE A 20 3.56 5.99 12.14
C ILE A 20 3.77 5.29 10.79
N ALA A 21 3.06 5.72 9.75
CA ALA A 21 3.08 5.08 8.43
C ALA A 21 4.44 5.22 7.74
N ILE A 22 5.08 6.40 7.78
CA ILE A 22 6.35 6.64 7.08
C ILE A 22 7.45 5.65 7.54
N PRO A 23 7.76 5.52 8.84
CA PRO A 23 8.77 4.55 9.29
C PRO A 23 8.42 3.10 8.94
N LEU A 24 7.14 2.75 8.90
CA LEU A 24 6.70 1.40 8.54
C LEU A 24 6.90 1.12 7.05
N ILE A 25 6.61 2.08 6.18
CA ILE A 25 6.85 2.00 4.74
C ILE A 25 8.34 1.87 4.46
N ASP A 26 9.18 2.70 5.09
CA ASP A 26 10.64 2.65 4.92
C ASP A 26 11.18 1.28 5.34
N ARG A 27 10.76 0.78 6.51
CA ARG A 27 11.16 -0.54 7.00
C ARG A 27 10.71 -1.67 6.07
N PHE A 28 9.52 -1.55 5.47
CA PHE A 28 9.01 -2.54 4.52
C PHE A 28 9.84 -2.56 3.24
N ILE A 29 10.15 -1.39 2.68
CA ILE A 29 11.02 -1.25 1.49
C ILE A 29 12.39 -1.87 1.76
N GLU A 30 13.01 -1.56 2.89
CA GLU A 30 14.34 -2.12 3.22
C GLU A 30 14.32 -3.64 3.38
N ARG A 31 13.24 -4.20 3.94
CA ARG A 31 13.08 -5.66 4.01
C ARG A 31 12.94 -6.30 2.63
N LEU A 32 12.24 -5.66 1.70
CA LEU A 32 12.14 -6.15 0.32
C LEU A 32 13.48 -6.06 -0.40
N ARG A 33 14.22 -4.97 -0.24
CA ARG A 33 15.57 -4.84 -0.81
C ARG A 33 16.52 -5.91 -0.28
N ALA A 34 16.42 -6.24 1.00
CA ALA A 34 17.22 -7.27 1.63
C ALA A 34 16.97 -8.69 1.06
N THR A 35 15.88 -8.94 0.33
CA THR A 35 15.66 -10.22 -0.36
C THR A 35 16.46 -10.34 -1.67
N GLY A 36 17.19 -9.29 -2.06
CA GLY A 36 17.91 -9.23 -3.34
C GLY A 36 17.03 -8.85 -4.53
N THR A 37 15.78 -8.46 -4.28
CA THR A 37 14.84 -8.01 -5.31
C THR A 37 15.13 -6.56 -5.68
N ALA A 38 15.01 -6.20 -6.95
CA ALA A 38 15.03 -4.80 -7.37
C ALA A 38 13.74 -4.10 -6.90
N VAL A 39 13.88 -3.03 -6.11
CA VAL A 39 12.76 -2.32 -5.48
C VAL A 39 12.84 -0.83 -5.80
N GLU A 40 12.02 -0.41 -6.76
CA GLU A 40 11.76 0.99 -7.07
C GLU A 40 10.65 1.55 -6.17
N THR A 41 10.71 2.85 -5.89
CA THR A 41 9.81 3.52 -4.94
C THR A 41 9.33 4.87 -5.46
N GLY A 42 8.11 5.26 -5.07
CA GLY A 42 7.64 6.64 -5.19
C GLY A 42 8.06 7.52 -4.01
N ARG A 43 7.28 8.59 -3.75
CA ARG A 43 7.47 9.49 -2.60
C ARG A 43 6.23 9.49 -1.72
N PHE A 44 6.38 9.12 -0.44
CA PHE A 44 5.27 9.10 0.52
C PHE A 44 4.62 10.50 0.66
N GLY A 45 3.28 10.54 0.69
CA GLY A 45 2.51 11.76 0.86
C GLY A 45 2.53 12.73 -0.34
N ALA A 46 3.21 12.37 -1.43
CA ALA A 46 3.22 13.18 -2.65
C ALA A 46 2.01 12.89 -3.52
N ASP A 47 1.56 13.90 -4.24
CA ASP A 47 0.73 13.68 -5.43
C ASP A 47 1.57 12.98 -6.51
N MET A 48 1.06 11.89 -7.06
CA MET A 48 1.79 11.02 -7.98
C MET A 48 0.88 10.50 -9.09
N ALA A 49 1.39 10.54 -10.32
CA ALA A 49 0.82 9.80 -11.44
C ALA A 49 1.61 8.50 -11.63
N VAL A 50 0.94 7.35 -11.46
CA VAL A 50 1.55 6.03 -11.62
C VAL A 50 1.06 5.41 -12.92
N GLU A 51 1.98 5.17 -13.85
CA GLU A 51 1.71 4.39 -15.06
C GLU A 51 1.99 2.91 -14.79
N LEU A 52 1.07 2.03 -15.22
CA LEU A 52 1.30 0.59 -15.20
C LEU A 52 0.71 -0.09 -16.44
N VAL A 53 1.38 -1.15 -16.90
CA VAL A 53 0.83 -2.11 -17.85
C VAL A 53 0.63 -3.42 -17.09
N ASN A 54 -0.61 -3.83 -16.87
CA ASN A 54 -0.94 -5.08 -16.19
C ASN A 54 -1.12 -6.21 -17.21
N ASP A 55 -0.03 -6.90 -17.54
CA ASP A 55 0.00 -7.98 -18.53
C ASP A 55 -0.51 -9.31 -17.91
N GLY A 56 -1.75 -9.71 -18.23
CA GLY A 56 -2.49 -10.82 -17.61
C GLY A 56 -4.02 -10.67 -17.75
N PRO A 57 -4.66 -9.63 -17.19
CA PRO A 57 -4.30 -8.97 -15.95
C PRO A 57 -4.57 -9.90 -14.76
N PHE A 58 -3.61 -9.98 -13.84
CA PHE A 58 -3.78 -10.72 -12.58
C PHE A 58 -3.57 -9.75 -11.43
N THR A 59 -4.56 -9.68 -10.52
CA THR A 59 -4.50 -8.82 -9.34
C THR A 59 -4.73 -9.67 -8.11
N MET A 60 -3.79 -9.60 -7.17
CA MET A 60 -3.89 -10.27 -5.87
C MET A 60 -3.89 -9.21 -4.77
N VAL A 61 -4.77 -9.36 -3.79
CA VAL A 61 -4.83 -8.51 -2.61
C VAL A 61 -4.49 -9.36 -1.40
N ILE A 62 -3.57 -8.88 -0.57
CA ILE A 62 -3.10 -9.57 0.64
C ILE A 62 -3.30 -8.64 1.83
N ASP A 63 -3.77 -9.19 2.94
CA ASP A 63 -3.83 -8.52 4.24
C ASP A 63 -3.06 -9.37 5.26
N SER A 64 -2.16 -8.76 6.03
CA SER A 64 -1.36 -9.49 7.01
C SER A 64 -2.17 -10.04 8.17
N GLU A 65 -3.35 -9.46 8.44
CA GLU A 65 -4.24 -9.87 9.53
C GLU A 65 -5.36 -10.81 9.05
N ARG A 66 -5.57 -10.92 7.73
CA ARG A 66 -6.72 -11.62 7.16
C ARG A 66 -6.34 -12.31 5.86
N ASP A 67 -6.76 -13.56 5.73
CA ASP A 67 -6.83 -14.17 4.41
C ASP A 67 -8.02 -13.55 3.66
N LEU A 68 -7.79 -13.04 2.45
CA LEU A 68 -8.78 -12.32 1.65
C LEU A 68 -9.44 -13.20 0.57
N ALA A 69 -9.41 -14.52 0.78
CA ALA A 69 -10.07 -15.51 -0.06
C ALA A 69 -11.61 -15.49 0.07
#